data_AF-M7SGP7-F1
#
_entry.id   AF-M7SGP7-F1
#
_cell.length_a   1.000
_cell.length_b   1.000
_cell.length_c   1.000
_cell.angle_alpha   90.00
_cell.angle_beta   90.00
_cell.angle_gamma   90.00
#
_symmetry.space_group_name_H-M   'P 1'
#
loop_
_entity.id
_entity.type
_entity.pdbx_description
1 polymer ?
#
loop_
_entity_poly.entity_id
_entity_poly.type
_entity_poly.pdbx_seq_one_letter_code
_entity_poly.pdbx_strand_id
1 'polypeptide(L)'
;MLKTPLKTLLDILIHHFTKECLVTLIIEHDEKLLTFMLEHENANDYKKHFFKTIANSLVFNEKALLECLEIKELEKSFTRFKNKIGLFSQGGFIKSSGSVVLHFPFKDNILLGNAKDNSTKSDELFYHEILHKNEIDTLLHPKALCRFEMHGQGDLESALKDENTNYLIKGNNLIALHSLKKKFAKKVKCIYIDPPYNTGNDSFNYNDNFNHSSWLVFMKNRLEAAREFLSDDGVIFVQCDDNEQAYLKVLMDEIFGRENFIACFVWEKTSNSLSRIRIKTEYILCYEKTKFGLIFNGDMAEEGQDFPILNEVNVKRTLQFPPNSIYFKTFKGVIKPTKFNKMELIDDLRIVNKTNSNMVRINAKFKWTQDKLDD
;
A
#
# COMPACT_ATOMS: atom_id res chain seq x y z
N MET A 1 -9.61 -22.55 23.40
CA MET A 1 -9.23 -21.13 23.30
C MET A 1 -8.18 -20.84 24.37
N LEU A 2 -7.16 -20.06 24.05
CA LEU A 2 -6.24 -19.54 25.08
C LEU A 2 -7.08 -18.77 26.11
N LYS A 3 -6.83 -18.95 27.42
CA LYS A 3 -7.51 -18.13 28.44
C LYS A 3 -6.81 -16.78 28.57
N THR A 4 -5.49 -16.76 28.41
CA THR A 4 -4.65 -15.58 28.68
C THR A 4 -3.75 -15.24 27.48
N PRO A 5 -3.70 -13.97 27.01
CA PRO A 5 -2.80 -13.56 25.92
C PRO A 5 -1.32 -13.75 26.26
N LEU A 6 -0.50 -14.03 25.23
CA LEU A 6 0.94 -14.28 25.40
C LEU A 6 1.67 -13.12 26.08
N LYS A 7 1.33 -11.87 25.73
CA LYS A 7 1.87 -10.68 26.39
C LYS A 7 1.66 -10.69 27.91
N THR A 8 0.45 -11.05 28.35
CA THR A 8 0.07 -11.10 29.77
C THR A 8 0.83 -12.19 30.51
N LEU A 9 1.05 -13.36 29.89
CA LEU A 9 1.91 -14.42 30.46
C LEU A 9 3.33 -13.91 30.71
N LEU A 10 3.90 -13.17 29.77
CA LEU A 10 5.21 -12.55 29.93
C LEU A 10 5.22 -11.48 31.02
N ASP A 11 4.14 -10.70 31.20
CA ASP A 11 4.04 -9.67 32.25
C ASP A 11 4.09 -10.33 33.63
N ILE A 12 3.37 -11.45 33.80
CA ILE A 12 3.35 -12.22 35.04
C ILE A 12 4.76 -12.75 35.36
N LEU A 13 5.47 -13.33 34.38
CA LEU A 13 6.84 -13.83 34.58
C LEU A 13 7.83 -12.71 34.94
N ILE A 14 7.78 -11.58 34.22
CA ILE A 14 8.66 -10.44 34.49
C ILE A 14 8.38 -9.84 35.86
N HIS A 15 7.11 -9.73 36.25
CA HIS A 15 6.73 -9.21 37.55
C HIS A 15 7.18 -10.14 38.69
N HIS A 16 7.09 -11.45 38.50
CA HIS A 16 7.45 -12.42 39.54
C HIS A 16 8.96 -12.59 39.72
N PHE A 17 9.72 -12.69 38.62
CA PHE A 17 11.15 -13.02 38.68
C PHE A 17 12.08 -11.83 38.46
N THR A 18 11.58 -10.68 37.99
CA THR A 18 12.37 -9.58 37.39
C THR A 18 13.08 -10.00 36.10
N LYS A 19 13.16 -9.08 35.14
CA LYS A 19 13.63 -9.40 33.78
C LYS A 19 15.09 -9.86 33.71
N GLU A 20 15.98 -9.18 34.43
CA GLU A 20 17.43 -9.47 34.44
C GLU A 20 17.72 -10.85 35.03
N CYS A 21 16.96 -11.25 36.05
CA CYS A 21 17.01 -12.58 36.64
C CYS A 21 16.39 -13.62 35.68
N LEU A 22 15.25 -13.30 35.06
CA LEU A 22 14.50 -14.24 34.21
C LEU A 22 15.33 -14.78 33.04
N VAL A 23 16.13 -13.95 32.36
CA VAL A 23 17.01 -14.42 31.27
C VAL A 23 17.99 -15.48 31.77
N THR A 24 18.57 -15.26 32.94
CA THR A 24 19.51 -16.20 33.57
C THR A 24 18.80 -17.50 33.95
N LEU A 25 17.64 -17.41 34.61
CA LEU A 25 16.83 -18.56 35.02
C LEU A 25 16.39 -19.42 33.82
N ILE A 26 16.12 -18.80 32.67
CA ILE A 26 15.75 -19.51 31.45
C ILE A 26 16.93 -20.31 30.89
N ILE A 27 18.12 -19.71 30.82
CA ILE A 27 19.34 -20.36 30.31
C ILE A 27 19.75 -21.52 31.24
N GLU A 28 19.65 -21.32 32.56
CA GLU A 28 20.03 -22.31 33.57
C GLU A 28 18.97 -23.41 33.78
N HIS A 29 17.80 -23.32 33.12
CA HIS A 29 16.69 -24.25 33.32
C HIS A 29 16.27 -24.36 34.79
N ASP A 30 16.18 -23.21 35.46
CA ASP A 30 15.94 -23.14 36.91
C ASP A 30 14.64 -23.85 37.33
N GLU A 31 14.72 -24.62 38.41
CA GLU A 31 13.62 -25.44 38.91
C GLU A 31 12.42 -24.60 39.36
N LYS A 32 12.65 -23.40 39.93
CA LYS A 32 11.56 -22.54 40.42
C LYS A 32 10.82 -21.91 39.26
N LEU A 33 11.53 -21.49 38.21
CA LEU A 33 10.91 -20.99 36.98
C LEU A 33 10.03 -22.08 36.33
N LEU A 34 10.57 -23.29 36.16
CA LEU A 34 9.84 -24.38 35.51
C LEU A 34 8.63 -24.82 36.35
N THR A 35 8.79 -24.93 37.67
CA THR A 35 7.68 -25.26 38.59
C THR A 35 6.59 -24.19 38.50
N PHE A 36 6.97 -22.91 38.54
CA PHE A 36 6.03 -21.80 38.38
C PHE A 36 5.25 -21.93 37.06
N MET A 37 5.92 -22.15 35.93
CA MET A 37 5.25 -22.27 34.63
C MET A 37 4.34 -23.51 34.52
N LEU A 38 4.62 -24.59 35.26
CA LEU A 38 3.88 -25.84 35.19
C LEU A 38 2.70 -25.93 36.17
N GLU A 39 2.70 -25.13 37.24
CA GLU A 39 1.72 -25.18 38.34
C GLU A 39 0.88 -23.91 38.50
N HIS A 40 1.24 -22.79 37.87
CA HIS A 40 0.43 -21.56 37.90
C HIS A 40 -0.97 -21.77 37.31
N GLU A 41 -1.93 -20.89 37.65
CA GLU A 41 -3.28 -20.89 37.05
C GLU A 41 -3.28 -20.82 35.51
N ASN A 42 -2.19 -20.35 34.90
CA ASN A 42 -2.00 -20.22 33.45
C ASN A 42 -1.13 -21.34 32.86
N ALA A 43 -0.87 -22.43 33.60
CA ALA A 43 0.04 -23.51 33.21
C ALA A 43 -0.27 -24.12 31.84
N ASN A 44 -1.55 -24.27 31.48
CA ASN A 44 -1.94 -24.79 30.17
C ASN A 44 -1.49 -23.88 29.03
N ASP A 45 -1.56 -22.56 29.22
CA ASP A 45 -1.13 -21.59 28.21
C ASP A 45 0.41 -21.54 28.14
N TYR A 46 1.12 -21.61 29.27
CA TYR A 46 2.58 -21.75 29.29
C TYR A 46 3.05 -23.02 28.56
N LYS A 47 2.45 -24.18 28.87
CA LYS A 47 2.73 -25.47 28.21
C LYS A 47 2.54 -25.38 26.70
N LYS A 48 1.49 -24.70 26.26
CA LYS A 48 1.18 -24.55 24.83
C LYS A 48 2.20 -23.67 24.09
N HIS A 49 2.71 -22.62 24.71
CA HIS A 49 3.59 -21.64 24.04
C HIS A 49 5.08 -21.95 24.20
N PHE A 50 5.49 -22.48 25.35
CA PHE A 50 6.91 -22.60 25.71
C PHE A 50 7.36 -24.04 25.99
N PHE A 51 6.51 -25.03 25.72
CA PHE A 51 6.87 -26.43 25.86
C PHE A 51 6.47 -27.25 24.64
N LYS A 52 7.16 -28.37 24.42
CA LYS A 52 6.87 -29.36 23.39
C LYS A 52 6.84 -30.74 23.99
N THR A 53 5.87 -31.57 23.62
CA THR A 53 5.83 -32.97 24.04
C THR A 53 6.65 -33.82 23.07
N ILE A 54 7.69 -34.48 23.56
CA ILE A 54 8.52 -35.41 22.78
C ILE A 54 8.54 -36.74 23.54
N ALA A 55 8.10 -37.82 22.89
CA ALA A 55 8.06 -39.17 23.48
C ALA A 55 7.44 -39.20 24.90
N ASN A 56 6.29 -38.54 25.07
CA ASN A 56 5.56 -38.38 26.35
C ASN A 56 6.28 -37.57 27.45
N SER A 57 7.42 -36.97 27.14
CA SER A 57 8.11 -36.03 28.04
C SER A 57 7.85 -34.59 27.60
N LEU A 58 7.61 -33.71 28.56
CA LEU A 58 7.44 -32.30 28.30
C LEU A 58 8.81 -31.62 28.30
N VAL A 59 9.18 -31.05 27.16
CA VAL A 59 10.48 -30.39 26.96
C VAL A 59 10.27 -28.88 26.92
N PHE A 60 10.99 -28.16 27.77
CA PHE A 60 11.00 -26.70 27.77
C PHE A 60 11.68 -26.17 26.50
N ASN A 61 11.10 -25.14 25.90
CA ASN A 61 11.64 -24.49 24.71
C ASN A 61 12.20 -23.12 25.11
N GLU A 62 13.40 -23.11 25.70
CA GLU A 62 13.99 -21.89 26.25
C GLU A 62 14.16 -20.81 25.18
N LYS A 63 14.49 -21.22 23.96
CA LYS A 63 14.65 -20.33 22.80
C LYS A 63 13.38 -19.54 22.51
N ALA A 64 12.21 -20.18 22.54
CA ALA A 64 10.94 -19.50 22.27
C ALA A 64 10.59 -18.46 23.35
N LEU A 65 10.92 -18.73 24.62
CA LEU A 65 10.67 -17.77 25.70
C LEU A 65 11.64 -16.58 25.64
N LEU A 66 12.93 -16.83 25.36
CA LEU A 66 13.92 -15.78 25.15
C LEU A 66 13.54 -14.87 23.98
N GLU A 67 13.15 -15.44 22.83
CA GLU A 67 12.67 -14.68 21.67
C GLU A 67 11.47 -13.80 22.04
N CYS A 68 10.50 -14.32 22.80
CA CYS A 68 9.34 -13.55 23.24
C CYS A 68 9.69 -12.41 24.21
N LEU A 69 10.68 -12.59 25.10
CA LEU A 69 11.17 -11.54 25.97
C LEU A 69 11.85 -10.42 25.18
N GLU A 70 12.71 -10.77 24.22
CA GLU A 70 13.33 -9.79 23.32
C GLU A 70 12.28 -9.00 22.54
N ILE A 71 11.29 -9.68 21.96
CA ILE A 71 10.18 -9.04 21.22
C ILE A 71 9.43 -8.05 22.11
N LYS A 72 9.18 -8.39 23.38
CA LYS A 72 8.42 -7.56 24.31
C LYS A 72 9.11 -6.25 24.66
N GLU A 73 10.44 -6.23 24.72
CA GLU A 73 11.20 -4.99 24.88
C GLU A 73 11.00 -4.03 23.71
N LEU A 74 10.71 -4.60 22.55
CA LEU A 74 10.57 -3.91 21.28
C LEU A 74 9.11 -3.62 20.96
N GLU A 75 8.15 -3.94 21.84
CA GLU A 75 6.71 -3.70 21.63
C GLU A 75 6.39 -2.22 21.34
N LYS A 76 7.27 -1.31 21.79
CA LYS A 76 7.17 0.14 21.53
C LYS A 76 8.16 0.66 20.49
N SER A 77 8.84 -0.22 19.76
CA SER A 77 9.86 0.15 18.78
C SER A 77 9.78 -0.69 17.53
N PHE A 78 9.66 -0.02 16.38
CA PHE A 78 9.69 -0.69 15.07
C PHE A 78 11.10 -1.15 14.67
N THR A 79 12.10 -1.00 15.54
CA THR A 79 13.45 -1.43 15.24
C THR A 79 14.11 -1.96 16.51
N ARG A 80 14.99 -2.97 16.39
CA ARG A 80 15.86 -3.40 17.52
C ARG A 80 16.87 -2.32 17.94
N PHE A 81 16.89 -1.18 17.25
CA PHE A 81 17.88 -0.11 17.40
C PHE A 81 17.20 1.13 17.98
N LYS A 82 17.85 1.80 18.94
CA LYS A 82 17.46 3.14 19.39
C LYS A 82 17.45 4.11 18.20
N ASN A 83 16.29 4.35 17.59
CA ASN A 83 16.02 5.39 16.58
C ASN A 83 17.15 5.66 15.58
N LYS A 84 17.80 4.61 15.05
CA LYS A 84 18.89 4.73 14.08
C LYS A 84 18.63 3.77 12.93
N ILE A 85 18.34 4.33 11.75
CA ILE A 85 18.38 3.60 10.49
C ILE A 85 19.85 3.27 10.22
N GLY A 86 20.18 1.99 10.00
CA GLY A 86 21.54 1.55 9.72
C GLY A 86 21.59 0.13 9.14
N LEU A 87 22.69 -0.18 8.46
CA LEU A 87 22.89 -1.43 7.72
C LEU A 87 23.28 -2.58 8.66
N PHE A 88 22.58 -3.72 8.62
CA PHE A 88 22.76 -4.84 9.56
C PHE A 88 23.07 -6.16 8.82
N SER A 89 24.11 -6.87 9.24
CA SER A 89 24.44 -8.23 8.75
C SER A 89 25.16 -9.03 9.84
N GLN A 90 24.92 -10.35 9.87
CA GLN A 90 25.53 -11.32 10.81
C GLN A 90 25.63 -10.81 12.27
N GLY A 91 24.54 -10.24 12.78
CA GLY A 91 24.45 -9.83 14.19
C GLY A 91 25.01 -8.43 14.52
N GLY A 92 25.51 -7.65 13.54
CA GLY A 92 26.06 -6.31 13.77
C GLY A 92 25.92 -5.32 12.60
N PHE A 93 26.32 -4.05 12.83
CA PHE A 93 26.27 -2.99 11.80
C PHE A 93 27.40 -3.12 10.76
N ILE A 94 27.07 -2.95 9.48
CA ILE A 94 28.03 -3.04 8.35
C ILE A 94 28.77 -1.70 8.21
N LYS A 95 30.09 -1.69 8.44
CA LYS A 95 30.92 -0.49 8.24
C LYS A 95 31.50 -0.32 6.84
N SER A 96 31.52 -1.34 5.98
CA SER A 96 32.08 -1.20 4.62
C SER A 96 32.03 -2.53 3.86
N SER A 97 31.02 -2.74 3.00
CA SER A 97 31.13 -3.41 1.69
C SER A 97 29.76 -3.84 1.14
N GLY A 98 29.47 -3.38 -0.08
CA GLY A 98 28.89 -4.22 -1.15
C GLY A 98 27.37 -4.29 -1.32
N SER A 99 26.59 -4.49 -0.26
CA SER A 99 25.16 -4.76 -0.41
C SER A 99 24.34 -4.09 0.68
N VAL A 100 23.50 -3.13 0.27
CA VAL A 100 22.65 -2.30 1.14
C VAL A 100 21.21 -2.79 1.04
N VAL A 101 20.64 -3.19 2.17
CA VAL A 101 19.21 -3.50 2.31
C VAL A 101 18.67 -2.65 3.46
N LEU A 102 17.56 -1.93 3.23
CA LEU A 102 16.77 -1.37 4.34
C LEU A 102 16.14 -2.55 5.09
N HIS A 103 16.75 -2.91 6.21
CA HIS A 103 16.24 -3.98 7.05
C HIS A 103 15.30 -3.39 8.10
N PHE A 104 14.01 -3.42 7.83
CA PHE A 104 12.96 -3.14 8.81
C PHE A 104 12.97 -4.27 9.85
N PRO A 105 13.53 -4.08 11.06
CA PRO A 105 13.63 -5.16 12.01
C PRO A 105 12.22 -5.34 12.59
N PHE A 106 11.63 -6.52 12.36
CA PHE A 106 10.23 -6.88 12.66
C PHE A 106 9.23 -6.38 11.61
N LYS A 107 9.28 -7.02 10.43
CA LYS A 107 8.21 -7.01 9.42
C LYS A 107 6.86 -7.49 9.98
N ASP A 108 6.87 -8.13 11.14
CA ASP A 108 5.74 -8.84 11.76
C ASP A 108 4.99 -7.95 12.79
N ASN A 109 4.98 -6.62 12.57
CA ASN A 109 4.23 -5.67 13.40
C ASN A 109 3.12 -5.03 12.56
N ILE A 110 1.95 -4.87 13.18
CA ILE A 110 0.78 -4.25 12.57
C ILE A 110 0.48 -2.95 13.32
N LEU A 111 0.48 -1.84 12.58
CA LEU A 111 0.02 -0.56 13.09
C LEU A 111 -1.51 -0.57 13.17
N LEU A 112 -2.06 -0.33 14.37
CA LEU A 112 -3.49 -0.16 14.53
C LEU A 112 -3.91 1.23 14.03
N GLY A 113 -4.31 1.30 12.76
CA GLY A 113 -4.84 2.53 12.17
C GLY A 113 -6.16 2.96 12.83
N ASN A 114 -6.10 3.90 13.78
CA ASN A 114 -7.28 4.51 14.38
C ASN A 114 -7.64 5.80 13.66
N ALA A 115 -8.68 5.73 12.83
CA ALA A 115 -9.49 6.89 12.44
C ALA A 115 -10.83 6.79 13.18
N LYS A 116 -10.85 7.02 14.49
CA LYS A 116 -12.11 7.15 15.25
C LYS A 116 -12.37 8.63 15.53
N ASP A 117 -13.65 8.97 15.63
CA ASP A 117 -14.18 10.34 15.79
C ASP A 117 -13.34 11.21 16.73
N ASN A 118 -13.25 12.49 16.34
CA ASN A 118 -12.43 13.61 16.83
C ASN A 118 -12.39 13.89 18.36
N SER A 119 -12.89 13.00 19.23
CA SER A 119 -12.99 13.22 20.67
C SER A 119 -11.88 12.58 21.51
N THR A 120 -11.11 11.63 20.98
CA THR A 120 -9.99 10.99 21.71
C THR A 120 -8.79 10.76 20.80
N LYS A 121 -7.78 11.63 20.90
CA LYS A 121 -6.45 11.39 20.34
C LYS A 121 -5.76 10.34 21.23
N SER A 122 -5.60 9.12 20.74
CA SER A 122 -4.86 8.05 21.44
C SER A 122 -3.47 7.89 20.84
N ASP A 123 -2.46 7.61 21.67
CA ASP A 123 -1.14 7.20 21.21
C ASP A 123 -1.26 6.02 20.20
N GLU A 124 -0.41 6.04 19.18
CA GLU A 124 -0.35 4.98 18.17
C GLU A 124 -0.01 3.65 18.84
N LEU A 125 -0.87 2.66 18.64
CA LEU A 125 -0.68 1.31 19.18
C LEU A 125 -0.10 0.39 18.09
N PHE A 126 1.04 -0.19 18.42
CA PHE A 126 1.68 -1.24 17.64
C PHE A 126 1.31 -2.60 18.22
N TYR A 127 0.93 -3.53 17.34
CA TYR A 127 0.74 -4.92 17.70
C TYR A 127 1.79 -5.79 17.02
N HIS A 128 2.56 -6.51 17.82
CA HIS A 128 3.44 -7.56 17.34
C HIS A 128 2.66 -8.83 17.03
N GLU A 129 2.82 -9.40 15.83
CA GLU A 129 2.10 -10.59 15.35
C GLU A 129 2.19 -11.79 16.31
N ILE A 130 3.33 -11.95 16.97
CA ILE A 130 3.53 -13.02 17.96
C ILE A 130 2.84 -12.70 19.30
N LEU A 131 3.10 -11.52 19.90
CA LEU A 131 2.61 -11.20 21.25
C LEU A 131 1.11 -10.87 21.29
N HIS A 132 0.61 -10.26 20.21
CA HIS A 132 -0.74 -9.73 20.07
C HIS A 132 -1.54 -10.49 19.01
N LYS A 133 -1.17 -11.74 18.77
CA LYS A 133 -1.79 -12.58 17.73
C LYS A 133 -3.31 -12.59 17.85
N ASN A 134 -3.83 -12.73 19.07
CA ASN A 134 -5.26 -12.78 19.30
C ASN A 134 -5.92 -11.43 18.98
N GLU A 135 -5.29 -10.31 19.36
CA GLU A 135 -5.78 -8.95 19.11
C GLU A 135 -5.76 -8.58 17.62
N ILE A 136 -4.79 -9.12 16.88
CA ILE A 136 -4.69 -8.99 15.41
C ILE A 136 -5.73 -9.85 14.70
N ASP A 137 -5.82 -11.13 15.07
CA ASP A 137 -6.69 -12.11 14.43
C ASP A 137 -8.16 -11.91 14.81
N THR A 138 -8.44 -11.16 15.88
CA THR A 138 -9.80 -10.90 16.38
C THR A 138 -10.26 -9.49 15.99
N LEU A 139 -11.27 -9.41 15.14
CA LEU A 139 -11.96 -8.15 14.85
C LEU A 139 -12.81 -7.72 16.06
N LEU A 140 -12.20 -6.99 17.00
CA LEU A 140 -12.89 -6.50 18.22
C LEU A 140 -13.92 -5.38 17.96
N HIS A 141 -13.94 -4.81 16.74
CA HIS A 141 -14.85 -3.72 16.39
C HIS A 141 -15.41 -3.93 14.96
N PRO A 142 -16.68 -3.57 14.67
CA PRO A 142 -17.29 -3.67 13.32
C PRO A 142 -16.66 -2.77 12.24
N LYS A 143 -15.41 -2.31 12.43
CA LYS A 143 -14.63 -1.49 11.50
C LYS A 143 -14.20 -2.21 10.22
N ALA A 144 -14.53 -3.49 10.05
CA ALA A 144 -14.09 -4.26 8.90
C ALA A 144 -14.61 -3.66 7.58
N LEU A 145 -15.88 -3.25 7.55
CA LEU A 145 -16.53 -2.52 6.45
C LEU A 145 -17.76 -1.80 7.02
N CYS A 146 -17.64 -0.52 7.36
CA CYS A 146 -18.78 0.25 7.88
C CYS A 146 -19.42 1.04 6.74
N ARG A 147 -20.57 0.57 6.24
CA ARG A 147 -21.39 1.21 5.19
C ARG A 147 -20.73 1.19 3.81
N PHE A 148 -21.03 0.11 3.07
CA PHE A 148 -20.77 0.06 1.64
C PHE A 148 -21.90 0.82 0.94
N GLU A 149 -21.63 2.03 0.47
CA GLU A 149 -22.61 2.88 -0.21
C GLU A 149 -22.32 2.88 -1.71
N MET A 150 -23.21 2.28 -2.49
CA MET A 150 -23.15 2.39 -3.94
C MET A 150 -23.72 3.75 -4.35
N HIS A 151 -22.94 4.55 -5.08
CA HIS A 151 -23.48 5.72 -5.77
C HIS A 151 -23.92 5.31 -7.19
N GLY A 152 -25.22 5.07 -7.38
CA GLY A 152 -25.84 4.62 -8.63
C GLY A 152 -27.26 4.09 -8.45
N GLN A 153 -27.94 3.65 -9.52
CA GLN A 153 -29.22 2.91 -9.42
C GLN A 153 -28.94 1.40 -9.27
N GLY A 154 -29.66 0.71 -8.36
CA GLY A 154 -29.59 -0.76 -8.19
C GLY A 154 -29.27 -1.22 -6.76
N ASP A 155 -29.12 -2.53 -6.58
CA ASP A 155 -28.66 -3.15 -5.32
C ASP A 155 -27.18 -3.57 -5.39
N LEU A 156 -26.54 -3.72 -4.23
CA LEU A 156 -25.11 -4.01 -4.11
C LEU A 156 -24.73 -5.37 -4.72
N GLU A 157 -25.56 -6.41 -4.60
CA GLU A 157 -25.25 -7.74 -5.15
C GLU A 157 -25.28 -7.73 -6.68
N SER A 158 -26.21 -6.99 -7.26
CA SER A 158 -26.36 -6.77 -8.70
C SER A 158 -25.23 -5.89 -9.24
N ALA A 159 -24.89 -4.82 -8.53
CA ALA A 159 -23.76 -3.94 -8.86
C ALA A 159 -22.41 -4.65 -8.77
N LEU A 160 -22.27 -5.62 -7.87
CA LEU A 160 -21.08 -6.46 -7.81
C LEU A 160 -21.00 -7.47 -8.96
N LYS A 161 -22.06 -7.65 -9.75
CA LYS A 161 -22.04 -8.49 -10.96
C LYS A 161 -21.82 -7.69 -12.24
N ASP A 162 -22.14 -6.39 -12.22
CA ASP A 162 -21.88 -5.48 -13.34
C ASP A 162 -20.41 -5.03 -13.36
N GLU A 163 -19.76 -5.20 -14.51
CA GLU A 163 -18.36 -4.81 -14.73
C GLU A 163 -18.21 -3.29 -14.91
N ASN A 164 -19.29 -2.55 -15.17
CA ASN A 164 -19.27 -1.11 -15.46
C ASN A 164 -19.74 -0.23 -14.28
N THR A 165 -19.93 -0.80 -13.09
CA THR A 165 -20.38 -0.03 -11.92
C THR A 165 -19.20 0.61 -11.17
N ASN A 166 -19.39 1.86 -10.73
CA ASN A 166 -18.47 2.57 -9.84
C ASN A 166 -18.83 2.33 -8.37
N TYR A 167 -17.80 2.20 -7.51
CA TYR A 167 -17.99 1.92 -6.08
C TYR A 167 -17.39 3.02 -5.20
N LEU A 168 -18.09 3.36 -4.12
CA LEU A 168 -17.56 4.15 -3.00
C LEU A 168 -17.59 3.29 -1.74
N ILE A 169 -16.46 3.23 -1.03
CA ILE A 169 -16.30 2.33 0.11
C ILE A 169 -15.88 3.14 1.32
N LYS A 170 -16.72 3.15 2.35
CA LYS A 170 -16.38 3.76 3.63
C LYS A 170 -15.80 2.72 4.58
N GLY A 171 -14.60 2.96 5.09
CA GLY A 171 -13.95 2.07 6.03
C GLY A 171 -12.44 2.26 6.09
N ASN A 172 -11.77 1.39 6.86
CA ASN A 172 -10.32 1.32 6.85
C ASN A 172 -9.87 0.71 5.51
N ASN A 173 -9.07 1.46 4.75
CA ASN A 173 -8.59 1.07 3.43
C ASN A 173 -7.85 -0.28 3.41
N LEU A 174 -7.04 -0.61 4.42
CA LEU A 174 -6.32 -1.88 4.47
C LEU A 174 -7.30 -3.06 4.56
N ILE A 175 -8.31 -2.97 5.43
CA ILE A 175 -9.31 -4.03 5.60
C ILE A 175 -10.20 -4.14 4.36
N ALA A 176 -10.55 -2.99 3.76
CA ALA A 176 -11.30 -2.95 2.50
C ALA A 176 -10.53 -3.66 1.38
N LEU A 177 -9.23 -3.38 1.20
CA LEU A 177 -8.38 -4.05 0.21
C LEU A 177 -8.33 -5.57 0.46
N HIS A 178 -8.12 -6.03 1.69
CA HIS A 178 -8.11 -7.47 1.96
C HIS A 178 -9.47 -8.14 1.68
N SER A 179 -10.58 -7.46 1.98
CA SER A 179 -11.93 -7.97 1.74
C SER A 179 -12.27 -8.06 0.25
N LEU A 180 -11.80 -7.11 -0.54
CA LEU A 180 -12.07 -6.99 -1.98
C LEU A 180 -11.11 -7.82 -2.85
N LYS A 181 -10.01 -8.30 -2.27
CA LYS A 181 -8.94 -9.01 -2.95
C LYS A 181 -9.47 -10.16 -3.82
N LYS A 182 -10.37 -10.99 -3.29
CA LYS A 182 -10.92 -12.16 -4.00
C LYS A 182 -11.57 -11.79 -5.34
N LYS A 183 -12.17 -10.59 -5.45
CA LYS A 183 -12.90 -10.16 -6.64
C LYS A 183 -12.03 -9.35 -7.61
N PHE A 184 -11.20 -8.45 -7.10
CA PHE A 184 -10.52 -7.42 -7.89
C PHE A 184 -9.01 -7.60 -8.03
N ALA A 185 -8.42 -8.64 -7.42
CA ALA A 185 -7.01 -8.95 -7.60
C ALA A 185 -6.65 -9.09 -9.09
N LYS A 186 -5.53 -8.48 -9.49
CA LYS A 186 -5.01 -8.44 -10.86
C LYS A 186 -5.91 -7.79 -11.92
N LYS A 187 -6.91 -7.00 -11.53
CA LYS A 187 -7.85 -6.36 -12.46
C LYS A 187 -7.74 -4.84 -12.52
N VAL A 188 -7.03 -4.21 -11.59
CA VAL A 188 -6.94 -2.75 -11.51
C VAL A 188 -5.86 -2.24 -12.46
N LYS A 189 -6.25 -1.39 -13.42
CA LYS A 189 -5.33 -0.85 -14.43
C LYS A 189 -4.48 0.32 -13.90
N CYS A 190 -5.05 1.16 -13.06
CA CYS A 190 -4.41 2.36 -12.54
C CYS A 190 -4.81 2.56 -11.08
N ILE A 191 -3.84 2.86 -10.23
CA ILE A 191 -4.06 3.28 -8.84
C ILE A 191 -3.46 4.67 -8.67
N TYR A 192 -4.22 5.57 -8.07
CA TYR A 192 -3.72 6.87 -7.61
C TYR A 192 -4.02 7.00 -6.12
N ILE A 193 -3.02 7.37 -5.33
CA ILE A 193 -3.20 7.63 -3.91
C ILE A 193 -2.46 8.90 -3.49
N ASP A 194 -3.09 9.61 -2.56
CA ASP A 194 -2.58 10.81 -1.90
C ASP A 194 -2.55 10.54 -0.38
N PRO A 195 -1.52 9.83 0.12
CA PRO A 195 -1.38 9.47 1.53
C PRO A 195 -1.04 10.69 2.41
N PRO A 196 -1.15 10.60 3.74
CA PRO A 196 -0.63 11.64 4.64
C PRO A 196 0.86 11.86 4.41
N TYR A 197 1.32 13.11 4.45
CA TYR A 197 2.70 13.49 4.10
C TYR A 197 3.65 13.49 5.31
N ASN A 198 3.11 13.28 6.51
CA ASN A 198 3.85 13.29 7.77
C ASN A 198 4.51 14.65 8.06
N THR A 199 3.80 15.75 7.81
CA THR A 199 4.35 17.11 7.91
C THR A 199 4.51 17.58 9.36
N GLY A 200 3.93 16.85 10.32
CA GLY A 200 3.84 17.27 11.72
C GLY A 200 2.86 18.41 11.98
N ASN A 201 2.25 18.98 10.92
CA ASN A 201 1.15 19.92 11.03
C ASN A 201 -0.18 19.18 10.87
N ASP A 202 -0.86 18.95 11.99
CA ASP A 202 -2.16 18.28 12.13
C ASP A 202 -3.35 19.07 11.52
N SER A 203 -3.15 19.76 10.39
CA SER A 203 -4.19 20.58 9.75
C SER A 203 -4.85 19.90 8.56
N PHE A 204 -5.40 18.69 8.76
CA PHE A 204 -6.66 18.18 8.17
C PHE A 204 -6.99 16.81 8.78
N ASN A 205 -8.29 16.50 8.94
CA ASN A 205 -9.05 15.30 9.41
C ASN A 205 -8.43 13.85 9.45
N TYR A 206 -7.12 13.66 9.50
CA TYR A 206 -6.40 12.39 9.58
C TYR A 206 -5.09 12.60 10.37
N ASN A 207 -4.53 11.54 10.96
CA ASN A 207 -3.25 11.64 11.65
C ASN A 207 -2.16 12.00 10.61
N ASP A 208 -1.45 13.11 10.79
CA ASP A 208 -0.31 13.54 9.95
C ASP A 208 0.97 13.71 10.79
N ASN A 209 0.95 13.18 12.01
CA ASN A 209 2.06 13.16 12.94
C ASN A 209 2.39 11.71 13.30
N PHE A 210 3.07 11.04 12.38
CA PHE A 210 3.59 9.70 12.56
C PHE A 210 5.06 9.78 12.98
N ASN A 211 5.49 8.86 13.85
CA ASN A 211 6.91 8.51 13.82
C ASN A 211 7.21 7.97 12.42
N HIS A 212 8.32 8.39 11.82
CA HIS A 212 8.73 7.99 10.48
C HIS A 212 8.68 6.46 10.26
N SER A 213 9.05 5.67 11.27
CA SER A 213 8.90 4.21 11.20
C SER A 213 7.44 3.75 11.16
N SER A 214 6.53 4.39 11.91
CA SER A 214 5.08 4.13 11.84
C SER A 214 4.54 4.40 10.44
N TRP A 215 4.95 5.53 9.85
CA TRP A 215 4.50 5.95 8.54
C TRP A 215 4.89 4.94 7.45
N LEU A 216 6.14 4.48 7.47
CA LEU A 216 6.61 3.48 6.51
C LEU A 216 5.84 2.16 6.62
N VAL A 217 5.47 1.71 7.82
CA VAL A 217 4.62 0.52 8.02
C VAL A 217 3.21 0.75 7.51
N PHE A 218 2.65 1.91 7.86
CA PHE A 218 1.32 2.31 7.41
C PHE A 218 1.24 2.26 5.89
N MET A 219 2.25 2.78 5.20
CA MET A 219 2.35 2.75 3.74
C MET A 219 2.66 1.36 3.20
N LYS A 220 3.62 0.62 3.78
CA LYS A 220 4.04 -0.70 3.32
C LYS A 220 2.86 -1.65 3.19
N ASN A 221 2.08 -1.80 4.26
CA ASN A 221 0.95 -2.74 4.30
C ASN A 221 -0.09 -2.44 3.21
N ARG A 222 -0.29 -1.14 2.91
CA ARG A 222 -1.25 -0.68 1.89
C ARG A 222 -0.71 -0.81 0.48
N LEU A 223 0.56 -0.49 0.26
CA LEU A 223 1.23 -0.60 -1.03
C LEU A 223 1.39 -2.07 -1.44
N GLU A 224 1.74 -2.96 -0.51
CA GLU A 224 1.77 -4.41 -0.74
C GLU A 224 0.38 -4.93 -1.14
N ALA A 225 -0.68 -4.54 -0.42
CA ALA A 225 -2.04 -4.90 -0.77
C ALA A 225 -2.46 -4.30 -2.15
N ALA A 226 -2.16 -3.03 -2.41
CA ALA A 226 -2.47 -2.37 -3.68
C ALA A 226 -1.78 -3.05 -4.87
N ARG A 227 -0.54 -3.52 -4.71
CA ARG A 227 0.19 -4.24 -5.76
C ARG A 227 -0.51 -5.53 -6.18
N GLU A 228 -1.20 -6.21 -5.27
CA GLU A 228 -1.97 -7.43 -5.60
C GLU A 228 -3.21 -7.15 -6.46
N PHE A 229 -3.74 -5.93 -6.39
CA PHE A 229 -4.89 -5.48 -7.18
C PHE A 229 -4.51 -5.11 -8.61
N LEU A 230 -3.32 -4.57 -8.82
CA LEU A 230 -2.85 -4.16 -10.15
C LEU A 230 -2.84 -5.34 -11.14
N SER A 231 -3.33 -5.12 -12.36
CA SER A 231 -3.07 -6.02 -13.49
C SER A 231 -1.57 -6.05 -13.82
N ASP A 232 -1.11 -7.04 -14.59
CA ASP A 232 0.32 -7.17 -14.90
C ASP A 232 0.86 -5.99 -15.72
N ASP A 233 -0.03 -5.33 -16.46
CA ASP A 233 0.19 -4.07 -17.18
C ASP A 233 -0.36 -2.85 -16.40
N GLY A 234 -0.53 -2.98 -15.08
CA GLY A 234 -1.07 -1.94 -14.22
C GLY A 234 0.00 -0.96 -13.75
N VAL A 235 -0.44 0.26 -13.41
CA VAL A 235 0.43 1.34 -12.93
C VAL A 235 -0.10 1.97 -11.64
N ILE A 236 0.81 2.44 -10.79
CA ILE A 236 0.47 3.15 -9.55
C ILE A 236 1.17 4.50 -9.48
N PHE A 237 0.43 5.49 -9.00
CA PHE A 237 0.88 6.85 -8.72
C PHE A 237 0.71 7.12 -7.22
N VAL A 238 1.77 7.56 -6.56
CA VAL A 238 1.75 7.91 -5.14
C VAL A 238 2.28 9.31 -4.98
N GLN A 239 1.42 10.23 -4.53
CA GLN A 239 1.78 11.62 -4.25
C GLN A 239 2.43 11.74 -2.87
N CYS A 240 3.36 12.67 -2.72
CA CYS A 240 4.04 13.00 -1.47
C CYS A 240 4.68 14.39 -1.56
N ASP A 241 5.04 14.96 -0.41
CA ASP A 241 5.89 16.13 -0.33
C ASP A 241 7.37 15.74 -0.10
N ASP A 242 8.21 16.72 0.22
CA ASP A 242 9.65 16.51 0.43
C ASP A 242 10.00 15.74 1.71
N ASN A 243 9.09 15.61 2.69
CA ASN A 243 9.38 14.96 3.96
C ASN A 243 9.60 13.45 3.79
N GLU A 244 8.72 12.79 3.04
CA GLU A 244 8.65 11.33 2.95
C GLU A 244 9.05 10.76 1.58
N GLN A 245 9.20 11.61 0.55
CA GLN A 245 9.43 11.18 -0.84
C GLN A 245 10.60 10.20 -0.99
N ALA A 246 11.74 10.49 -0.35
CA ALA A 246 12.94 9.67 -0.50
C ALA A 246 12.73 8.26 0.07
N TYR A 247 12.09 8.17 1.23
CA TYR A 247 11.83 6.91 1.92
C TYR A 247 10.72 6.12 1.24
N LEU A 248 9.67 6.80 0.79
CA LEU A 248 8.63 6.21 -0.05
C LEU A 248 9.22 5.60 -1.32
N LYS A 249 10.17 6.29 -1.97
CA LYS A 249 10.85 5.78 -3.17
C LYS A 249 11.60 4.48 -2.89
N VAL A 250 12.30 4.37 -1.76
CA VAL A 250 12.99 3.12 -1.41
C VAL A 250 12.00 2.02 -1.05
N LEU A 251 10.94 2.35 -0.33
CA LEU A 251 9.87 1.39 0.00
C LEU A 251 9.19 0.85 -1.27
N MET A 252 8.88 1.72 -2.22
CA MET A 252 8.29 1.32 -3.50
C MET A 252 9.27 0.51 -4.36
N ASP A 253 10.58 0.78 -4.32
CA ASP A 253 11.59 -0.08 -4.94
C ASP A 253 11.57 -1.51 -4.39
N GLU A 254 11.40 -1.68 -3.08
CA GLU A 254 11.27 -3.01 -2.44
C GLU A 254 9.99 -3.73 -2.89
N ILE A 255 8.86 -3.02 -2.88
CA ILE A 255 7.54 -3.62 -3.13
C ILE A 255 7.30 -3.89 -4.62
N PHE A 256 7.59 -2.92 -5.48
CA PHE A 256 7.28 -2.97 -6.91
C PHE A 256 8.46 -3.43 -7.76
N GLY A 257 9.69 -3.41 -7.24
CA GLY A 257 10.91 -3.67 -8.01
C GLY A 257 11.46 -2.39 -8.64
N ARG A 258 12.75 -2.13 -8.42
CA ARG A 258 13.41 -0.89 -8.88
C ARG A 258 13.38 -0.73 -10.40
N GLU A 259 13.44 -1.84 -11.13
CA GLU A 259 13.40 -1.89 -12.59
C GLU A 259 12.05 -1.46 -13.18
N ASN A 260 10.99 -1.50 -12.36
CA ASN A 260 9.62 -1.12 -12.72
C ASN A 260 9.30 0.34 -12.37
N PHE A 261 10.28 1.09 -11.84
CA PHE A 261 10.16 2.54 -11.68
C PHE A 261 10.07 3.22 -13.06
N ILE A 262 9.12 4.14 -13.19
CA ILE A 262 8.87 4.86 -14.43
C ILE A 262 9.47 6.26 -14.35
N ALA A 263 8.95 7.06 -13.42
CA ALA A 263 9.30 8.46 -13.29
C ALA A 263 8.88 9.00 -11.92
N CYS A 264 9.49 10.12 -11.54
CA CYS A 264 9.02 10.99 -10.47
C CYS A 264 8.53 12.28 -11.12
N PHE A 265 7.22 12.49 -11.13
CA PHE A 265 6.65 13.75 -11.60
C PHE A 265 6.79 14.80 -10.52
N VAL A 266 7.12 16.03 -10.91
CA VAL A 266 7.22 17.16 -9.99
C VAL A 266 6.01 18.05 -10.21
N TRP A 267 5.20 18.22 -9.16
CA TRP A 267 4.04 19.09 -9.18
C TRP A 267 4.39 20.41 -8.50
N GLU A 268 4.39 21.51 -9.27
CA GLU A 268 4.48 22.85 -8.71
C GLU A 268 3.13 23.33 -8.15
N LYS A 269 3.06 23.53 -6.83
CA LYS A 269 1.91 24.09 -6.12
C LYS A 269 1.89 25.62 -6.23
N THR A 270 0.69 26.16 -6.33
CA THR A 270 0.45 27.60 -6.20
C THR A 270 0.75 28.03 -4.76
N SER A 271 1.73 28.89 -4.56
CA SER A 271 2.14 29.35 -3.22
C SER A 271 2.38 30.86 -3.19
N ASN A 272 1.61 31.52 -2.34
CA ASN A 272 1.72 32.96 -2.02
C ASN A 272 2.54 33.22 -0.73
N SER A 273 3.33 32.24 -0.27
CA SER A 273 4.06 32.32 1.00
C SER A 273 5.28 33.27 0.95
N LEU A 274 5.47 34.07 2.00
CA LEU A 274 6.59 35.00 2.21
C LEU A 274 7.74 34.35 3.02
N SER A 275 8.07 33.08 2.76
CA SER A 275 9.22 32.41 3.39
C SER A 275 10.54 32.67 2.65
N ARG A 276 11.67 32.60 3.38
CA ARG A 276 13.04 32.74 2.83
C ARG A 276 13.39 31.66 1.80
N ILE A 277 12.90 30.43 2.01
CA ILE A 277 12.99 29.32 1.07
C ILE A 277 11.55 28.88 0.79
N ARG A 278 11.18 28.84 -0.49
CA ARG A 278 9.84 28.48 -0.95
C ARG A 278 9.85 27.04 -1.46
N ILE A 279 9.45 26.10 -0.62
CA ILE A 279 9.15 24.74 -1.05
C ILE A 279 7.79 24.82 -1.77
N LYS A 280 7.80 24.65 -3.09
CA LYS A 280 6.60 24.68 -3.95
C LYS A 280 6.34 23.36 -4.63
N THR A 281 7.20 22.37 -4.43
CA THR A 281 7.14 21.12 -5.17
C THR A 281 6.55 20.02 -4.32
N GLU A 282 5.61 19.30 -4.91
CA GLU A 282 5.24 17.94 -4.53
C GLU A 282 5.78 16.96 -5.57
N TYR A 283 5.77 15.69 -5.20
CA TYR A 283 6.32 14.62 -6.00
C TYR A 283 5.27 13.54 -6.16
N ILE A 284 5.16 13.01 -7.38
CA ILE A 284 4.31 11.85 -7.68
C ILE A 284 5.21 10.74 -8.22
N LEU A 285 5.41 9.70 -7.41
CA LEU A 285 6.17 8.52 -7.79
C LEU A 285 5.30 7.59 -8.63
N CYS A 286 5.83 7.12 -9.76
CA CYS A 286 5.13 6.25 -10.68
C CYS A 286 5.87 4.93 -10.90
N TYR A 287 5.15 3.82 -10.76
CA TYR A 287 5.65 2.46 -10.96
C TYR A 287 4.70 1.62 -11.82
N GLU A 288 5.27 0.75 -12.66
CA GLU A 288 4.54 -0.37 -13.25
C GLU A 288 4.51 -1.53 -12.24
N LYS A 289 3.50 -2.41 -12.31
CA LYS A 289 3.53 -3.65 -11.53
C LYS A 289 4.61 -4.62 -12.04
N THR A 290 4.69 -4.75 -13.35
CA THR A 290 5.69 -5.55 -14.08
C THR A 290 6.11 -4.74 -15.29
N LYS A 291 7.41 -4.61 -15.56
CA LYS A 291 7.89 -3.82 -16.69
C LYS A 291 7.29 -4.30 -18.01
N PHE A 292 6.59 -3.42 -18.70
CA PHE A 292 5.99 -3.75 -20.01
C PHE A 292 6.15 -2.63 -21.04
N GLY A 293 6.80 -1.53 -20.65
CA GLY A 293 7.21 -0.48 -21.57
C GLY A 293 6.06 0.44 -21.98
N LEU A 294 5.15 0.78 -21.05
CA LEU A 294 4.33 1.97 -21.29
C LEU A 294 5.26 3.17 -21.42
N ILE A 295 5.22 3.79 -22.59
CA ILE A 295 5.73 5.14 -22.74
C ILE A 295 4.56 6.04 -22.37
N PHE A 296 4.61 6.63 -21.17
CA PHE A 296 3.78 7.76 -20.82
C PHE A 296 4.19 8.92 -21.73
N ASN A 297 3.46 9.09 -22.83
CA ASN A 297 3.58 10.28 -23.66
C ASN A 297 2.79 11.39 -22.96
N GLY A 298 3.43 12.07 -22.02
CA GLY A 298 2.99 13.36 -21.51
C GLY A 298 3.64 14.45 -22.35
N ASP A 299 2.84 15.34 -22.93
CA ASP A 299 3.32 16.63 -23.41
C ASP A 299 2.76 17.70 -22.48
N MET A 300 3.44 18.83 -22.36
CA MET A 300 2.84 19.98 -21.70
C MET A 300 1.59 20.35 -22.50
N ALA A 301 0.42 20.25 -21.89
CA ALA A 301 -0.76 20.88 -22.43
C ALA A 301 -0.54 22.39 -22.32
N GLU A 302 0.17 22.99 -23.28
CA GLU A 302 0.20 24.44 -23.41
C GLU A 302 -1.25 24.90 -23.54
N GLU A 303 -1.66 25.78 -22.65
CA GLU A 303 -3.01 26.31 -22.62
C GLU A 303 -3.33 26.93 -23.99
N GLY A 304 -4.21 26.28 -24.76
CA GLY A 304 -4.56 26.71 -26.12
C GLY A 304 -3.79 26.06 -27.28
N GLN A 305 -2.80 25.19 -27.03
CA GLN A 305 -2.28 24.33 -28.10
C GLN A 305 -3.17 23.11 -28.27
N ASP A 306 -3.80 23.02 -29.45
CA ASP A 306 -4.57 21.85 -29.81
C ASP A 306 -3.67 20.63 -30.04
N PHE A 307 -4.21 19.44 -29.72
CA PHE A 307 -3.66 18.16 -30.15
C PHE A 307 -3.10 18.26 -31.57
N PRO A 308 -2.00 17.56 -31.94
CA PRO A 308 -1.34 17.74 -33.23
C PRO A 308 -2.30 17.60 -34.44
N ILE A 309 -3.43 16.91 -34.25
CA ILE A 309 -4.48 16.71 -35.26
C ILE A 309 -5.70 17.65 -35.15
N LEU A 310 -5.89 18.42 -34.07
CA LEU A 310 -7.04 19.32 -33.85
C LEU A 310 -6.70 20.81 -34.02
N ASN A 311 -7.69 21.63 -34.35
CA ASN A 311 -7.65 23.10 -34.36
C ASN A 311 -9.04 23.67 -34.01
N GLU A 312 -9.19 24.35 -32.87
CA GLU A 312 -10.47 24.87 -32.36
C GLU A 312 -11.16 25.90 -33.26
N VAL A 313 -10.41 26.58 -34.11
CA VAL A 313 -10.96 27.56 -35.06
C VAL A 313 -11.66 26.85 -36.23
N ASN A 314 -11.33 25.58 -36.47
CA ASN A 314 -11.90 24.83 -37.58
C ASN A 314 -13.33 24.36 -37.28
N VAL A 315 -14.12 24.23 -38.36
CA VAL A 315 -15.43 23.59 -38.29
C VAL A 315 -15.26 22.09 -38.05
N LYS A 316 -16.15 21.51 -37.24
CA LYS A 316 -16.20 20.06 -37.05
C LYS A 316 -16.38 19.36 -38.39
N ARG A 317 -15.60 18.32 -38.62
CA ARG A 317 -15.69 17.45 -39.79
C ARG A 317 -15.49 16.00 -39.37
N THR A 318 -16.12 15.11 -40.12
CA THR A 318 -15.96 13.67 -39.95
C THR A 318 -14.86 13.18 -40.87
N LEU A 319 -13.78 12.64 -40.31
CA LEU A 319 -12.75 11.93 -41.06
C LEU A 319 -12.95 10.42 -40.93
N GLN A 320 -12.64 9.70 -42.00
CA GLN A 320 -12.66 8.25 -42.10
C GLN A 320 -11.24 7.71 -42.00
N PHE A 321 -11.04 6.75 -41.11
CA PHE A 321 -9.77 6.08 -40.90
C PHE A 321 -9.90 4.64 -41.37
N PRO A 322 -9.20 4.22 -42.43
CA PRO A 322 -9.32 2.87 -42.98
C PRO A 322 -8.75 1.82 -42.00
N PRO A 323 -9.05 0.52 -42.18
CA PRO A 323 -8.41 -0.53 -41.39
C PRO A 323 -6.89 -0.40 -41.41
N ASN A 324 -6.24 -0.67 -40.27
CA ASN A 324 -4.80 -0.59 -40.08
C ASN A 324 -4.18 0.82 -40.12
N SER A 325 -4.98 1.89 -40.11
CA SER A 325 -4.47 3.27 -40.12
C SER A 325 -4.21 3.87 -38.73
N ILE A 326 -4.90 3.39 -37.71
CA ILE A 326 -4.75 3.88 -36.33
C ILE A 326 -3.99 2.84 -35.51
N TYR A 327 -2.85 3.24 -34.97
CA TYR A 327 -2.01 2.39 -34.13
C TYR A 327 -2.29 2.59 -32.63
N PHE A 328 -2.42 1.48 -31.90
CA PHE A 328 -2.67 1.43 -30.46
C PHE A 328 -1.55 0.65 -29.76
N LYS A 329 -0.87 1.29 -28.79
CA LYS A 329 0.25 0.64 -28.08
C LYS A 329 -0.20 -0.55 -27.22
N THR A 330 -1.27 -0.37 -26.45
CA THR A 330 -1.61 -1.27 -25.33
C THR A 330 -3.06 -1.76 -25.31
N PHE A 331 -3.99 -1.07 -25.96
CA PHE A 331 -5.40 -1.44 -25.93
C PHE A 331 -5.71 -2.56 -26.94
N LYS A 332 -6.49 -3.55 -26.50
CA LYS A 332 -7.16 -4.55 -27.34
C LYS A 332 -8.62 -4.63 -26.94
N GLY A 333 -9.54 -4.66 -27.90
CA GLY A 333 -10.96 -4.71 -27.61
C GLY A 333 -11.79 -3.86 -28.57
N VAL A 334 -13.00 -3.51 -28.15
CA VAL A 334 -13.93 -2.69 -28.94
C VAL A 334 -14.29 -1.45 -28.14
N ILE A 335 -14.04 -0.28 -28.72
CA ILE A 335 -14.52 1.00 -28.18
C ILE A 335 -15.84 1.31 -28.90
N LYS A 336 -16.92 1.44 -28.14
CA LYS A 336 -18.24 1.80 -28.66
C LYS A 336 -18.31 3.28 -29.03
N PRO A 337 -19.20 3.69 -29.96
CA PRO A 337 -19.45 5.08 -30.27
C PRO A 337 -19.61 5.92 -29.01
N THR A 338 -18.82 6.97 -28.88
CA THR A 338 -18.74 7.77 -27.66
C THR A 338 -18.19 9.16 -27.94
N LYS A 339 -18.47 10.10 -27.05
CA LYS A 339 -17.83 11.43 -27.05
C LYS A 339 -16.72 11.43 -26.02
N PHE A 340 -15.51 11.76 -26.45
CA PHE A 340 -14.35 11.87 -25.59
C PHE A 340 -13.65 13.20 -25.83
N ASN A 341 -13.67 14.08 -24.83
CA ASN A 341 -13.10 15.42 -24.90
C ASN A 341 -13.62 16.20 -26.14
N LYS A 342 -12.73 16.62 -27.04
CA LYS A 342 -13.01 17.41 -28.25
C LYS A 342 -13.44 16.54 -29.46
N MET A 343 -13.57 15.22 -29.31
CA MET A 343 -13.82 14.26 -30.39
C MET A 343 -15.07 13.40 -30.15
N GLU A 344 -15.70 12.98 -31.24
CA GLU A 344 -16.84 12.06 -31.24
C GLU A 344 -16.54 10.87 -32.14
N LEU A 345 -16.46 9.68 -31.56
CA LEU A 345 -16.34 8.41 -32.28
C LEU A 345 -17.73 7.97 -32.73
N ILE A 346 -17.91 7.79 -34.05
CA ILE A 346 -19.21 7.48 -34.66
C ILE A 346 -19.45 5.97 -34.78
N ASP A 347 -18.40 5.21 -35.08
CA ASP A 347 -18.48 3.77 -35.33
C ASP A 347 -17.81 2.96 -34.21
N ASP A 348 -18.16 1.68 -34.07
CA ASP A 348 -17.42 0.75 -33.23
C ASP A 348 -15.94 0.71 -33.68
N LEU A 349 -15.01 1.03 -32.79
CA LEU A 349 -13.57 0.92 -33.05
C LEU A 349 -13.05 -0.40 -32.50
N ARG A 350 -12.86 -1.38 -33.39
CA ARG A 350 -12.33 -2.71 -33.04
C ARG A 350 -10.82 -2.71 -33.20
N ILE A 351 -10.11 -3.10 -32.16
CA ILE A 351 -8.65 -3.04 -32.10
C ILE A 351 -8.09 -4.46 -31.98
N VAL A 352 -7.44 -4.91 -33.04
CA VAL A 352 -6.84 -6.25 -33.18
C VAL A 352 -5.39 -6.05 -33.60
N ASN A 353 -4.45 -6.78 -33.01
CA ASN A 353 -3.02 -6.70 -33.36
C ASN A 353 -2.44 -5.27 -33.35
N LYS A 354 -2.83 -4.44 -32.37
CA LYS A 354 -2.39 -3.03 -32.20
C LYS A 354 -2.90 -2.06 -33.27
N THR A 355 -3.83 -2.44 -34.12
CA THR A 355 -4.43 -1.53 -35.10
C THR A 355 -5.96 -1.63 -35.12
N ASN A 356 -6.63 -0.63 -35.69
CA ASN A 356 -8.07 -0.74 -35.96
C ASN A 356 -8.33 -1.78 -37.06
N SER A 357 -9.16 -2.79 -36.78
CA SER A 357 -9.49 -3.84 -37.76
C SER A 357 -10.59 -3.43 -38.74
N ASN A 358 -11.31 -2.36 -38.45
CA ASN A 358 -12.40 -1.84 -39.27
C ASN A 358 -12.20 -0.36 -39.58
N MET A 359 -12.85 0.11 -40.64
CA MET A 359 -12.95 1.53 -40.90
C MET A 359 -13.73 2.21 -39.77
N VAL A 360 -13.24 3.35 -39.30
CA VAL A 360 -13.91 4.14 -38.26
C VAL A 360 -14.03 5.60 -38.65
N ARG A 361 -15.15 6.22 -38.29
CA ARG A 361 -15.37 7.65 -38.47
C ARG A 361 -15.25 8.38 -37.14
N ILE A 362 -14.50 9.46 -37.15
CA ILE A 362 -14.32 10.35 -36.00
C ILE A 362 -14.72 11.76 -36.42
N ASN A 363 -15.58 12.39 -35.64
CA ASN A 363 -16.01 13.78 -35.82
C ASN A 363 -15.27 14.68 -34.82
N ALA A 364 -14.49 15.64 -35.34
CA ALA A 364 -13.77 16.61 -34.53
C ALA A 364 -13.41 17.86 -35.35
N LYS A 365 -12.89 18.89 -34.71
CA LYS A 365 -12.35 20.07 -35.39
C LYS A 365 -10.92 19.80 -35.86
N PHE A 366 -10.75 18.99 -36.91
CA PHE A 366 -9.43 18.54 -37.37
C PHE A 366 -8.64 19.65 -38.09
N LYS A 367 -7.30 19.60 -37.98
CA LYS A 367 -6.34 20.35 -38.83
C LYS A 367 -6.31 19.83 -40.26
N TRP A 368 -6.57 18.54 -40.47
CA TRP A 368 -6.47 17.86 -41.77
C TRP A 368 -7.84 17.70 -42.45
N THR A 369 -7.82 17.55 -43.77
CA THR A 369 -8.95 17.09 -44.59
C THR A 369 -8.86 15.58 -44.79
N GLN A 370 -9.91 14.96 -45.36
CA GLN A 370 -9.84 13.56 -45.76
C GLN A 370 -8.76 13.35 -46.82
N ASP A 371 -8.70 14.23 -47.82
CA ASP A 371 -7.68 14.15 -48.88
C ASP A 371 -6.25 14.11 -48.31
N LYS A 372 -5.95 14.97 -47.32
CA LYS A 372 -4.64 14.99 -46.65
C LYS A 372 -4.35 13.76 -45.79
N LEU A 373 -5.40 13.04 -45.36
CA LEU A 373 -5.26 11.80 -44.61
C LEU A 373 -5.07 10.59 -45.54
N ASP A 374 -5.59 10.69 -46.76
CA ASP A 374 -5.51 9.65 -47.79
C ASP A 374 -4.21 9.74 -48.63
N ASP A 375 -3.60 10.92 -48.71
CA ASP A 375 -2.24 11.19 -49.23
C ASP A 375 -1.14 10.58 -48.34
#